data_AF-A0ABD6TQV0-F1
#
_entry.id   AF-A0ABD6TQV0-F1
#
_cell.length_a   1.000
_cell.length_b   1.000
_cell.length_c   1.000
_cell.angle_alpha   90.00
_cell.angle_beta   90.00
_cell.angle_gamma   90.00
#
_symmetry.space_group_name_H-M   'P 1'
#
loop_
_entity.id
_entity.type
_entity.pdbx_description
1 polymer ?
#
loop_
_entity_poly.entity_id
_entity_poly.type
_entity_poly.pdbx_seq_one_letter_code
_entity_poly.pdbx_strand_id
1 'polypeptide(L)' 'MESKTMIRVNLVDGNKHVFEMTLEQFEGKVTDTDKSFGKKLYRIEEVLINPEHVTSVVQFEKKPVKVRNARGIY' A
#
# COMPACT_ATOMS: atom_id res chain seq x y z
N MET A 1 -2.67 21.27 0.02
CA MET A 1 -3.19 19.92 0.29
C MET A 1 -2.13 18.96 -0.20
N GLU A 2 -1.44 18.29 0.72
CA GLU A 2 -0.38 17.35 0.39
C GLU A 2 -0.99 16.05 -0.14
N SER A 3 -0.57 15.63 -1.33
CA SER A 3 -0.87 14.31 -1.88
C SER A 3 -0.16 13.27 -1.02
N LYS A 4 -0.92 12.41 -0.34
CA LYS A 4 -0.35 11.26 0.37
C LYS A 4 -0.14 10.12 -0.60
N THR A 5 1.10 9.71 -0.78
CA THR A 5 1.44 8.50 -1.54
C THR A 5 1.03 7.28 -0.73
N MET A 6 0.34 6.35 -1.39
CA MET A 6 -0.06 5.08 -0.81
C MET A 6 0.29 3.95 -1.76
N ILE A 7 0.44 2.76 -1.20
CA ILE A 7 0.54 1.53 -1.98
C ILE A 7 -0.68 0.66 -1.70
N ARG A 8 -1.09 -0.09 -2.71
CA ARG A 8 -2.04 -1.20 -2.59
C ARG A 8 -1.31 -2.49 -2.87
N VAL A 9 -1.27 -3.37 -1.89
CA VAL A 9 -0.74 -4.73 -1.99
C VAL A 9 -1.92 -5.67 -2.23
N ASN A 10 -1.94 -6.33 -3.38
CA ASN A 10 -2.95 -7.33 -3.71
C ASN A 10 -2.38 -8.72 -3.43
N LEU A 11 -3.19 -9.57 -2.81
CA LEU A 11 -2.84 -10.94 -2.46
C LEU A 11 -3.52 -11.95 -3.39
N VAL A 12 -3.01 -13.18 -3.44
CA VAL A 12 -3.51 -14.28 -4.30
C VAL A 12 -4.94 -14.70 -3.99
N ASP A 13 -5.40 -14.48 -2.76
CA ASP A 13 -6.75 -14.80 -2.27
C ASP A 13 -7.78 -13.70 -2.60
N GLY A 14 -7.36 -12.65 -3.30
CA GLY A 14 -8.20 -11.48 -3.60
C GLY A 14 -8.25 -10.43 -2.48
N ASN A 15 -7.59 -10.68 -1.35
CA ASN A 15 -7.45 -9.68 -0.30
C ASN A 15 -6.50 -8.56 -0.74
N LYS A 16 -6.70 -7.38 -0.16
CA LYS A 16 -5.89 -6.20 -0.45
C LYS A 16 -5.61 -5.42 0.81
N HIS A 17 -4.37 -4.98 0.94
CA HIS A 17 -3.92 -4.09 2.00
C HIS A 17 -3.49 -2.75 1.39
N VAL A 18 -3.76 -1.67 2.10
CA VAL A 18 -3.36 -0.33 1.69
C VAL A 18 -2.48 0.25 2.79
N PHE A 19 -1.29 0.71 2.42
CA PHE A 19 -0.33 1.31 3.34
C PHE A 19 0.02 2.73 2.89
N GLU A 20 0.27 3.62 3.85
CA GLU A 20 0.72 4.98 3.59
C GLU A 20 2.25 5.02 3.48
N MET A 21 2.77 4.56 2.33
CA MET A 21 4.20 4.56 2.02
C MET A 21 4.43 4.57 0.50
N THR A 22 5.69 4.74 0.08
CA THR A 22 6.10 4.58 -1.32
C THR A 22 6.41 3.12 -1.66
N LEU A 23 6.47 2.79 -2.96
CA LEU A 23 6.89 1.47 -3.43
C LEU A 23 8.32 1.16 -2.99
N GLU A 24 9.21 2.15 -3.05
CA GLU A 24 10.61 2.02 -2.63
C GLU A 24 10.73 1.67 -1.13
N GLN A 25 9.92 2.30 -0.29
CA GLN A 25 9.87 1.97 1.16
C GLN A 25 9.35 0.56 1.40
N PHE A 26 8.39 0.10 0.60
CA PHE A 26 7.88 -1.25 0.67
C PHE A 26 8.93 -2.26 0.25
N GLU A 27 9.55 -2.09 -0.92
CA GLU A 27 10.63 -2.94 -1.41
C GLU A 27 11.75 -3.05 -0.37
N GLY A 28 12.21 -1.92 0.19
CA GLY A 28 13.25 -1.93 1.23
C GLY A 28 12.86 -2.66 2.53
N LYS A 29 11.57 -2.89 2.79
CA LYS A 29 11.09 -3.66 3.95
C LYS A 29 10.91 -5.14 3.65
N VAL A 30 10.44 -5.50 2.46
CA VAL A 30 10.02 -6.88 2.14
C VAL A 30 11.00 -7.65 1.26
N THR A 31 12.03 -6.98 0.77
CA THR A 31 13.10 -7.63 0.00
C THR A 31 14.30 -7.96 0.88
N ASP A 32 14.99 -9.05 0.58
CA ASP A 32 16.28 -9.39 1.16
C ASP A 32 17.42 -8.68 0.40
N THR A 33 18.67 -8.88 0.82
CA THR A 33 19.87 -8.21 0.27
C THR A 33 20.06 -8.37 -1.24
N ASP A 34 19.49 -9.41 -1.83
CA ASP A 34 19.51 -9.71 -3.27
C ASP A 34 18.34 -9.09 -4.04
N LYS A 35 17.53 -8.24 -3.38
CA LYS A 35 16.28 -7.67 -3.90
C LYS A 35 15.20 -8.70 -4.23
N SER A 36 15.37 -9.95 -3.80
CA SER A 36 14.31 -10.95 -3.88
C SER A 36 13.32 -10.76 -2.74
N PHE A 37 12.06 -11.11 -2.96
CA PHE A 37 11.11 -11.22 -1.86
C PHE A 37 11.54 -12.38 -0.96
N GLY A 38 11.78 -12.10 0.32
CA GLY A 38 12.15 -13.16 1.25
C GLY A 38 10.97 -14.08 1.55
N LYS A 39 11.28 -15.33 1.92
CA LYS A 39 10.30 -16.40 2.21
C LYS A 39 9.80 -16.37 3.66
N LYS A 40 9.68 -15.17 4.25
CA LYS A 40 9.30 -14.97 5.66
C LYS A 40 8.16 -13.98 5.76
N LEU A 41 7.51 -13.94 6.92
CA LEU A 41 6.52 -12.92 7.22
C LEU A 41 7.20 -11.59 7.53
N TYR A 42 6.73 -10.52 6.89
CA TYR A 42 7.21 -9.16 7.13
C TYR A 42 6.13 -8.36 7.84
N ARG A 43 6.53 -7.67 8.91
CA ARG A 43 5.65 -6.74 9.62
C ARG A 43 5.68 -5.37 8.96
N ILE A 44 4.52 -4.93 8.48
CA ILE A 44 4.29 -3.59 7.95
C ILE A 44 3.16 -2.98 8.76
N GLU A 45 3.49 -1.96 9.56
CA GLU A 45 2.58 -1.39 10.55
C GLU A 45 2.03 -2.49 11.48
N GLU A 46 0.72 -2.69 11.49
CA GLU A 46 0.03 -3.71 12.29
C GLU A 46 -0.29 -5.00 11.50
N VAL A 47 0.22 -5.13 10.27
CA VAL A 47 -0.06 -6.25 9.36
C VAL A 47 1.19 -7.11 9.16
N LEU A 48 1.05 -8.44 9.27
CA LEU A 48 2.06 -9.39 8.82
C LEU A 48 1.72 -9.87 7.40
N ILE A 49 2.61 -9.61 6.44
CA ILE A 49 2.45 -10.01 5.04
C ILE A 49 3.43 -11.14 4.71
N ASN A 50 2.93 -12.19 4.04
CA ASN A 50 3.77 -13.15 3.33
C ASN A 50 3.97 -12.67 1.88
N PRO A 51 5.18 -12.26 1.46
CA PRO A 51 5.44 -11.84 0.10
C PRO A 51 5.15 -12.91 -0.95
N GLU A 52 5.22 -14.20 -0.60
CA GLU A 52 4.90 -15.30 -1.52
C GLU A 52 3.43 -15.28 -1.99
N HIS A 53 2.56 -14.61 -1.23
CA HIS A 53 1.15 -14.47 -1.56
C HIS A 53 0.83 -13.12 -2.20
N VAL A 54 1.81 -12.26 -2.44
CA VAL A 54 1.62 -10.97 -3.10
C VAL A 54 1.58 -11.18 -4.61
N THR A 55 0.48 -10.77 -5.24
CA THR A 55 0.32 -10.81 -6.70
C THR A 55 0.80 -9.53 -7.37
N SER A 56 0.57 -8.39 -6.73
CA SER A 56 0.97 -7.08 -7.27
C SER A 56 0.99 -6.01 -6.18
N VAL A 57 1.86 -5.03 -6.36
CA VAL A 57 1.92 -3.82 -5.53
C VAL A 57 1.80 -2.60 -6.43
N VAL A 58 0.84 -1.73 -6.14
CA VAL A 58 0.54 -0.56 -6.97
C VAL A 58 0.63 0.71 -6.12
N GLN A 59 1.52 1.62 -6.50
CA GLN A 59 1.58 2.95 -5.91
C GLN A 59 0.55 3.88 -6.53
N PHE A 60 -0.16 4.64 -5.70
CA PHE A 60 -1.13 5.64 -6.13
C PHE A 60 -1.15 6.83 -5.18
N GLU A 61 -1.57 7.98 -5.68
CA GLU A 61 -1.79 9.15 -4.85
C GLU A 61 -3.21 9.16 -4.30
N LYS A 62 -3.35 9.25 -2.98
CA LYS A 62 -4.65 9.53 -2.38
C LYS A 62 -4.95 11.01 -2.58
N LYS A 63 -5.69 11.33 -3.64
CA LYS A 63 -6.26 12.67 -3.81
C LYS A 63 -7.26 12.91 -2.67
N PRO A 64 -7.21 14.06 -1.97
CA PRO A 64 -8.25 14.42 -1.03
C PRO A 64 -9.57 14.46 -1.80
N VAL A 65 -10.52 13.63 -1.40
CA VAL A 65 -11.88 13.67 -1.93
C VAL A 65 -12.43 15.03 -1.53
N LYS A 66 -12.54 15.96 -2.49
CA LYS A 66 -13.40 17.13 -2.31
C LYS A 66 -14.81 16.58 -2.21
N VAL A 67 -15.29 16.39 -0.98
CA VAL A 67 -16.71 16.18 -0.73
C VAL A 67 -17.38 17.48 -1.16
N ARG A 68 -17.90 17.52 -2.38
CA ARG A 68 -18.87 18.54 -2.77
C ARG A 68 -20.09 18.27 -1.92
N ASN A 69 -20.24 19.00 -0.81
CA ASN A 69 -21.52 19.10 -0.13
C ASN A 69 -22.52 19.63 -1.15
N ALA A 70 -23.39 18.75 -1.64
CA ALA A 70 -24.54 19.09 -2.47
C ALA A 70 -25.65 19.70 -1.60
N ARG A 71 -25.32 20.67 -0.75
CA ARG A 71 -26.31 21.41 0.05
C ARG A 71 -25.90 22.88 0.17
N GLY A 72 -26.46 23.66 -0.75
CA GLY A 72 -27.13 24.92 -0.46
C GLY A 72 -26.27 26.07 0.07
N ILE A 73 -26.18 27.09 -0.77
CA ILE A 73 -25.98 28.49 -0.38
C ILE A 73 -27.01 28.86 0.70
N TYR A 74 -26.56 29.34 1.86
CA TYR A 74 -27.16 30.45 2.63
C TYR A 74 -26.05 31.11 3.46
#